data_AF-A0AAD5IIU0-F1
#
_entry.id   AF-A0AAD5IIU0-F1
#
_cell.length_a   1.000
_cell.length_b   1.000
_cell.length_c   1.000
_cell.angle_alpha   90.00
_cell.angle_beta   90.00
_cell.angle_gamma   90.00
#
_symmetry.space_group_name_H-M   'P 1'
#
loop_
_entity.id
_entity.type
_entity.pdbx_description
1 polymer ?
#
loop_
_entity_poly.entity_id
_entity_poly.type
_entity_poly.pdbx_seq_one_letter_code
_entity_poly.pdbx_strand_id
1 'polypeptide(L)'
;MPSLGFDDLEELKFKCAWNTIQKIQEFQGFKNLHTVTIKCSKVRETAWLIFAPNLKAITFRWCNELEEVISKEKLGEFSGKMENLNPFSKLQSLEFYDAKKLKSIYWKSLLFPQLQGN
;
A
#
# COMPACT_ATOMS: atom_id res chain seq x y z
N MET A 1 6.46 -19.38 20.57
CA MET A 1 7.34 -18.68 19.59
C MET A 1 6.96 -17.21 19.64
N PRO A 2 7.90 -16.25 19.79
CA PRO A 2 7.52 -14.85 19.78
C PRO A 2 7.00 -14.51 18.38
N SER A 3 5.74 -14.11 18.28
CA SER A 3 5.20 -13.49 17.09
C SER A 3 6.02 -12.22 16.84
N LEU A 4 6.82 -12.21 15.77
CA LEU A 4 7.43 -10.98 15.26
C LEU A 4 6.27 -10.12 14.74
N GLY A 5 5.67 -9.35 15.64
CA GLY A 5 4.70 -8.33 15.29
C GLY A 5 5.41 -7.28 14.46
N PHE A 6 4.83 -6.90 13.33
CA PHE A 6 5.32 -5.77 12.53
C PHE A 6 5.06 -4.42 13.21
N ASP A 7 4.70 -4.43 14.49
CA ASP A 7 4.46 -3.24 15.29
C ASP A 7 5.73 -2.37 15.37
N ASP A 8 6.95 -2.90 15.26
CA ASP A 8 8.16 -2.06 15.29
C ASP A 8 8.63 -1.58 13.89
N LEU A 9 7.88 -1.88 12.82
CA LEU A 9 8.33 -1.62 11.46
C LEU A 9 7.90 -0.23 10.95
N GLU A 10 8.82 0.74 10.99
CA GLU A 10 8.58 2.11 10.52
C GLU A 10 8.75 2.32 9.01
N GLU A 11 9.65 1.55 8.41
CA GLU A 11 9.97 1.62 6.98
C GLU A 11 10.01 0.22 6.37
N LEU A 12 9.39 0.05 5.21
CA LEU A 12 9.38 -1.22 4.48
C LEU A 12 9.86 -1.05 3.04
N LYS A 13 10.92 -1.80 2.70
CA LYS A 13 11.55 -1.81 1.37
C LYS A 13 11.43 -3.19 0.75
N PHE A 14 10.64 -3.34 -0.31
CA PHE A 14 10.54 -4.59 -1.03
C PHE A 14 11.46 -4.64 -2.24
N LYS A 15 12.26 -5.71 -2.33
CA LYS A 15 13.03 -6.10 -3.52
C LYS A 15 12.61 -7.51 -3.93
N CYS A 16 11.85 -7.60 -5.03
CA CYS A 16 11.38 -8.82 -5.73
C CYS A 16 11.39 -10.16 -4.96
N ALA A 17 10.32 -10.43 -4.21
CA ALA A 17 9.88 -11.78 -3.82
C ALA A 17 8.37 -11.73 -3.44
N TRP A 18 7.49 -11.91 -4.44
CA TRP A 18 6.01 -11.80 -4.31
C TRP A 18 5.41 -12.75 -3.26
N ASN A 19 6.05 -13.91 -3.04
CA ASN A 19 5.70 -14.90 -2.01
C ASN A 19 5.76 -14.35 -0.57
N THR A 20 6.38 -13.19 -0.34
CA THR A 20 6.40 -12.53 0.97
C THR A 20 5.09 -11.78 1.26
N ILE A 21 4.36 -11.37 0.22
CA ILE A 21 3.18 -10.49 0.34
C ILE A 21 1.94 -11.26 0.82
N GLN A 22 1.77 -12.54 0.46
CA GLN A 22 0.68 -13.37 1.00
C GLN A 22 0.78 -13.52 2.52
N LYS A 23 2.00 -13.65 3.06
CA LYS A 23 2.20 -13.73 4.51
C LYS A 23 1.85 -12.43 5.22
N ILE A 24 2.05 -11.29 4.58
CA ILE A 24 1.75 -9.95 5.14
C ILE A 24 0.25 -9.75 5.39
N GLN A 25 -0.61 -10.37 4.59
CA GLN A 25 -2.07 -10.31 4.77
C GLN A 25 -2.53 -10.98 6.08
N GLU A 26 -1.71 -11.85 6.69
CA GLU A 26 -2.04 -12.54 7.95
C GLU A 26 -1.72 -11.71 9.20
N PHE A 27 -1.03 -10.56 9.08
CA PHE A 27 -0.59 -9.79 10.23
C PHE A 27 -1.53 -8.65 10.59
N GLN A 28 -1.76 -8.49 11.90
CA GLN A 28 -2.45 -7.33 12.45
C GLN A 28 -1.72 -6.04 12.02
N GLY A 29 -2.53 -4.99 11.77
CA GLY A 29 -2.14 -3.85 10.93
C GLY A 29 -0.81 -3.18 11.28
N PHE A 30 -0.15 -2.70 10.23
CA PHE A 30 1.09 -1.93 10.23
C PHE A 30 0.90 -0.53 10.82
N LYS A 31 0.58 -0.44 12.12
CA LYS A 31 0.25 0.82 12.78
C LYS A 31 1.44 1.78 12.84
N ASN A 32 2.67 1.27 12.89
CA ASN A 32 3.86 2.13 12.97
C ASN A 32 4.54 2.32 11.61
N LEU A 33 3.99 1.73 10.54
CA LEU A 33 4.53 1.90 9.20
C LEU A 33 4.13 3.27 8.65
N HIS A 34 5.15 4.11 8.43
CA HIS A 34 4.99 5.47 7.95
C HIS A 34 5.45 5.63 6.50
N THR A 35 6.41 4.82 6.05
CA THR A 35 7.00 4.94 4.72
C THR A 35 7.16 3.59 4.06
N VAL A 36 6.73 3.49 2.79
CA VAL A 36 6.86 2.29 1.98
C VAL A 36 7.53 2.62 0.66
N THR A 37 8.58 1.86 0.32
CA THR A 37 9.18 1.89 -1.02
C THR A 37 9.05 0.53 -1.68
N ILE A 38 8.40 0.49 -2.84
CA ILE A 38 8.16 -0.72 -3.62
C ILE A 38 8.97 -0.64 -4.90
N LYS A 39 9.95 -1.54 -5.02
CA LYS A 39 10.74 -1.71 -6.23
C LYS A 39 10.50 -3.10 -6.81
N CYS A 40 9.45 -3.23 -7.63
CA CYS A 40 9.05 -4.51 -8.19
C CYS A 40 8.31 -4.34 -9.51
N SER A 41 8.89 -4.80 -10.62
CA SER A 41 8.25 -4.70 -11.93
C SER A 41 7.02 -5.59 -12.09
N LYS A 42 6.89 -6.65 -11.27
CA LYS A 42 5.79 -7.62 -11.33
C LYS A 42 4.66 -7.33 -10.35
N VAL A 43 4.75 -6.26 -9.55
CA VAL A 43 3.67 -5.89 -8.62
C VAL A 43 2.47 -5.43 -9.42
N ARG A 44 1.31 -6.04 -9.20
CA ARG A 44 0.06 -5.69 -9.90
C ARG A 44 -0.87 -4.82 -9.07
N GLU A 45 -0.85 -5.06 -7.76
CA GLU A 45 -1.69 -4.36 -6.79
C GLU A 45 -1.03 -4.40 -5.40
N THR A 46 -1.42 -3.45 -4.56
CA THR A 46 -0.89 -3.25 -3.20
C THR A 46 -2.01 -3.03 -2.19
N ALA A 47 -3.09 -3.83 -2.25
CA ALA A 47 -4.21 -3.69 -1.35
C ALA A 47 -3.83 -3.84 0.13
N TRP A 48 -2.75 -4.54 0.46
CA TRP A 48 -2.23 -4.65 1.83
C TRP A 48 -1.89 -3.29 2.48
N LEU A 49 -1.69 -2.22 1.71
CA LEU A 49 -1.45 -0.87 2.24
C LEU A 49 -2.62 -0.34 3.09
N ILE A 50 -3.83 -0.86 2.92
CA ILE A 50 -4.99 -0.50 3.75
C ILE A 50 -4.80 -0.87 5.23
N PHE A 51 -3.89 -1.82 5.51
CA PHE A 51 -3.55 -2.23 6.87
C PHE A 51 -2.52 -1.31 7.53
N ALA A 52 -2.03 -0.27 6.83
CA ALA A 52 -1.09 0.73 7.33
C ALA A 52 -1.78 2.09 7.53
N PRO A 53 -2.59 2.28 8.59
CA PRO A 53 -3.42 3.48 8.75
C PRO A 53 -2.62 4.77 9.00
N ASN A 54 -1.33 4.65 9.37
CA ASN A 54 -0.44 5.78 9.66
C ASN A 54 0.56 6.06 8.53
N LEU A 55 0.33 5.48 7.36
CA LEU A 55 1.21 5.63 6.21
C LEU A 55 1.20 7.08 5.70
N LYS A 56 2.40 7.67 5.59
CA LYS A 56 2.63 9.06 5.18
C LYS A 56 3.28 9.16 3.81
N ALA A 57 4.12 8.20 3.43
CA ALA A 57 4.83 8.25 2.16
C ALA A 57 4.83 6.90 1.45
N ILE A 58 4.51 6.91 0.16
CA ILE A 58 4.61 5.74 -0.71
C ILE A 58 5.43 6.10 -1.93
N THR A 59 6.41 5.25 -2.25
CA THR A 59 7.21 5.38 -3.45
C THR A 59 7.19 4.08 -4.25
N PHE A 60 6.72 4.13 -5.48
CA PHE A 60 6.81 3.04 -6.45
C PHE A 60 7.98 3.29 -7.39
N ARG A 61 8.87 2.31 -7.58
CA ARG A 61 10.01 2.39 -8.50
C ARG A 61 10.06 1.19 -9.44
N TRP A 62 10.04 1.45 -10.74
CA TRP A 62 10.06 0.42 -11.79
C TRP A 62 8.92 -0.59 -11.66
N CYS A 63 7.73 -0.12 -11.31
CA CYS A 63 6.54 -0.94 -11.08
C CYS A 63 5.70 -1.05 -12.36
N ASN A 64 6.28 -1.66 -13.39
CA ASN A 64 5.72 -1.63 -14.76
C ASN A 64 4.41 -2.38 -14.92
N GLU A 65 4.14 -3.41 -14.11
CA GLU A 65 2.90 -4.19 -14.14
C GLU A 65 1.84 -3.67 -13.15
N LEU A 66 2.10 -2.58 -12.43
CA LEU A 66 1.15 -1.99 -11.49
C LEU A 66 0.07 -1.28 -12.28
N GLU A 67 -1.14 -1.82 -12.25
CA GLU A 67 -2.31 -1.20 -12.89
C GLU A 67 -3.11 -0.37 -11.90
N GLU A 68 -3.26 -0.87 -10.67
CA GLU A 68 -4.02 -0.22 -9.61
C GLU A 68 -3.26 -0.34 -8.29
N VAL A 69 -3.14 0.75 -7.51
CA VAL A 69 -2.52 0.69 -6.17
C VAL A 69 -3.39 -0.14 -5.22
N ILE A 70 -4.71 0.06 -5.24
CA ILE A 70 -5.68 -0.79 -4.56
C ILE A 70 -6.82 -1.12 -5.51
N SER A 71 -6.99 -2.40 -5.86
CA SER A 71 -8.06 -2.83 -6.73
C SER A 71 -9.39 -2.98 -5.99
N LYS A 72 -10.50 -2.75 -6.70
CA LYS A 72 -11.86 -2.91 -6.17
C LYS A 72 -12.14 -4.35 -5.72
N GLU A 73 -11.67 -5.30 -6.50
CA GLU A 73 -11.92 -6.74 -6.30
C GLU A 73 -11.35 -7.21 -4.97
N LYS A 74 -10.14 -6.75 -4.61
CA LYS A 74 -9.50 -7.13 -3.35
C LYS A 74 -10.09 -6.46 -2.13
N LEU A 75 -10.66 -5.26 -2.26
CA LEU A 75 -11.41 -4.64 -1.16
C LEU A 75 -12.67 -5.44 -0.77
N GLY A 76 -13.33 -6.07 -1.75
CA GLY A 76 -14.45 -6.98 -1.47
C GLY A 76 -14.06 -8.18 -0.60
N GLU A 77 -12.81 -8.64 -0.73
CA GLU A 77 -12.27 -9.74 0.10
C GLU A 77 -11.96 -9.31 1.53
N PHE A 78 -11.72 -8.01 1.78
CA PHE A 78 -11.33 -7.48 3.10
C PHE A 78 -12.48 -7.19 4.07
N SER A 79 -13.69 -7.68 3.77
CA SER A 79 -14.93 -7.50 4.56
C SER A 79 -15.39 -6.04 4.61
N GLY A 80 -16.71 -5.80 4.55
CA GLY A 80 -17.37 -4.48 4.48
C GLY A 80 -17.06 -3.46 5.60
N LYS A 81 -16.12 -3.77 6.50
CA LYS A 81 -15.55 -2.83 7.48
C LYS A 81 -14.73 -1.70 6.84
N MET A 82 -14.36 -1.82 5.56
CA MET A 82 -13.50 -0.85 4.88
C MET A 82 -14.24 0.13 3.96
N GLU A 83 -15.56 0.02 3.80
CA GLU A 83 -16.33 0.89 2.88
C GLU A 83 -16.26 2.39 3.21
N ASN A 84 -15.96 2.72 4.47
CA ASN A 84 -15.85 4.10 4.97
C ASN A 84 -14.44 4.47 5.45
N LEU A 85 -13.45 3.59 5.32
CA LEU A 85 -12.08 3.90 5.71
C LEU A 85 -11.36 4.57 4.54
N ASN A 86 -10.77 5.74 4.79
CA ASN A 86 -9.80 6.33 3.89
C ASN A 86 -8.40 5.80 4.26
N PRO A 87 -7.86 4.80 3.55
CA PRO A 87 -6.58 4.20 3.88
C PRO A 87 -5.41 5.18 3.75
N PHE A 88 -5.60 6.28 3.03
CA PHE A 88 -4.56 7.29 2.74
C PHE A 88 -4.88 8.64 3.39
N SER A 89 -5.67 8.66 4.47
CA SER A 89 -6.02 9.88 5.21
C SER A 89 -4.81 10.67 5.74
N LYS A 90 -3.69 9.98 6.03
CA LYS A 90 -2.42 10.58 6.48
C LYS A 90 -1.35 10.62 5.39
N LEU A 91 -1.67 10.23 4.17
CA LEU A 91 -0.72 10.17 3.07
C LEU A 91 -0.33 11.60 2.65
N GLN A 92 0.96 11.88 2.72
CA GLN A 92 1.58 13.17 2.44
C GLN A 92 2.38 13.17 1.13
N SER A 93 2.96 12.02 0.76
CA SER A 93 3.69 11.86 -0.49
C SER A 93 3.31 10.55 -1.17
N LEU A 94 3.05 10.63 -2.47
CA LEU A 94 2.80 9.49 -3.35
C LEU A 94 3.57 9.70 -4.65
N GLU A 95 4.62 8.92 -4.84
CA GLU A 95 5.54 9.08 -5.95
C GLU A 95 5.62 7.81 -6.80
N PHE A 96 5.59 8.01 -8.12
CA PHE A 96 5.73 6.94 -9.11
C PHE A 96 6.94 7.23 -10.00
N TYR A 97 7.96 6.39 -9.88
CA TYR A 97 9.11 6.38 -10.77
C TYR A 97 8.97 5.18 -11.70
N ASP A 98 8.57 5.42 -12.94
CA ASP A 98 8.40 4.39 -13.98
C ASP A 98 7.31 3.35 -13.62
N ALA A 99 6.04 3.81 -13.62
CA ALA A 99 4.84 3.01 -13.40
C ALA A 99 3.91 3.08 -14.64
N LYS A 100 4.39 2.52 -15.77
CA LYS A 100 3.81 2.77 -17.10
C LYS A 100 2.37 2.30 -17.30
N LYS A 101 1.92 1.30 -16.56
CA LYS A 101 0.58 0.72 -16.68
C LYS A 101 -0.42 1.22 -15.63
N LEU A 102 -0.01 2.15 -14.76
CA LEU A 102 -0.86 2.64 -13.69
C LEU A 102 -2.06 3.40 -14.27
N LYS A 103 -3.26 2.91 -13.99
CA LYS A 103 -4.54 3.48 -14.42
C LYS A 103 -5.22 4.24 -13.28
N SER A 104 -5.15 3.71 -12.06
CA SER A 104 -5.85 4.27 -10.90
C SER A 104 -5.05 4.06 -9.62
N ILE A 105 -5.17 5.00 -8.66
CA ILE A 105 -4.64 4.80 -7.30
C ILE A 105 -5.69 4.08 -6.44
N TYR A 106 -6.96 4.44 -6.61
CA TYR A 106 -8.07 3.84 -5.90
C TYR A 106 -9.32 3.86 -6.77
N TRP A 107 -10.15 2.83 -6.66
CA TRP A 107 -11.35 2.67 -7.49
C TRP A 107 -12.50 3.65 -7.11
N LYS A 108 -12.41 4.29 -5.94
CA LYS A 108 -13.32 5.36 -5.49
C LYS A 108 -12.56 6.69 -5.39
N SER A 109 -13.27 7.81 -5.42
CA SER A 109 -12.68 9.11 -5.10
C SER A 109 -12.14 9.07 -3.66
N LEU A 110 -10.81 9.16 -3.51
CA LEU A 110 -10.15 9.34 -2.23
C LEU A 110 -9.88 10.83 -2.01
N LEU A 111 -10.16 11.27 -0.79
CA LEU A 111 -9.63 12.54 -0.33
C LEU A 111 -8.18 12.29 0.09
N PHE A 112 -7.28 13.10 -0.44
CA PHE A 112 -5.88 13.14 -0.02
C PHE A 112 -5.63 14.44 0.75
N PRO A 113 -6.19 14.60 1.97
CA PRO A 113 -6.22 15.89 2.67
C PRO A 113 -4.83 16.40 3.08
N GLN A 114 -3.80 15.55 3.00
CA GLN A 114 -2.44 15.86 3.43
C GLN A 114 -1.41 15.71 2.30
N LEU A 115 -1.83 15.30 1.09
CA LEU A 115 -0.93 15.05 -0.02
C LEU A 115 -0.42 16.37 -0.59
N GLN A 116 0.89 16.55 -0.54
CA GLN A 116 1.56 17.71 -1.12
C GLN A 116 1.85 17.42 -2.58
N GLY A 117 1.45 18.32 -3.48
CA GLY A 117 1.86 18.29 -4.88
C GLY A 117 3.29 18.80 -4.99
N ASN A 118 4.19 18.00 -5.54
CA ASN A 118 5.53 18.43 -5.94
C ASN A 118 5.48 19.18 -7.26
#